data_AF-A0A7S2D274-F1
#
_entry.id   AF-A0A7S2D274-F1
#
_cell.length_a   1.000
_cell.length_b   1.000
_cell.length_c   1.000
_cell.angle_alpha   90.00
_cell.angle_beta   90.00
_cell.angle_gamma   90.00
#
_symmetry.space_group_name_H-M   'P 1'
#
loop_
_entity.id
_entity.type
_entity.pdbx_description
1 polymer ?
#
loop_
_entity_poly.entity_id
_entity_poly.type
_entity_poly.pdbx_seq_one_letter_code
_entity_poly.pdbx_strand_id
1 'polypeptide(L)'
;DVAREPAAAGTAFEVPKRWGPDLLWVPSELKLAEAAARVDQAECQSTGPAELGKDWGALGQDWAWAHDGTKQNGWFSLRAAGALESKWGSGTWSLFEVGTGPPLLLVTFNGIEHALRLVDAGFEVVSKRRLSSEGSLGAAQDMAISNGAAPCCPTRGWPDHRVAGAAR
;
A
#
# COMPACT_ATOMS: atom_id res chain seq x y z
N ASP A 1 37.27 27.72 44.52
CA ASP A 1 36.25 28.18 43.57
C ASP A 1 35.56 27.02 42.87
N VAL A 2 34.27 26.83 43.17
CA VAL A 2 33.40 25.85 42.49
C VAL A 2 32.37 26.66 41.70
N ALA A 3 32.51 26.66 40.38
CA ALA A 3 31.62 27.37 39.46
C ALA A 3 30.27 26.65 39.38
N ARG A 4 29.20 27.41 39.61
CA ARG A 4 27.81 26.94 39.65
C ARG A 4 27.19 27.13 38.26
N GLU A 5 26.82 26.04 37.59
CA GLU A 5 26.13 26.07 36.29
C GLU A 5 24.71 26.65 36.41
N PRO A 6 24.25 27.45 35.42
CA PRO A 6 22.90 27.98 35.40
C PRO A 6 21.89 26.94 34.90
N ALA A 7 20.80 26.78 35.65
CA ALA A 7 19.67 25.92 35.29
C ALA A 7 18.96 26.44 34.03
N ALA A 8 18.83 25.58 33.02
CA ALA A 8 18.11 25.89 31.79
C ALA A 8 16.60 26.06 32.05
N ALA A 9 16.04 27.18 31.62
CA ALA A 9 14.62 27.48 31.70
C ALA A 9 13.83 26.56 30.77
N GLY A 10 12.91 25.78 31.35
CA GLY A 10 12.03 24.88 30.60
C GLY A 10 11.04 25.67 29.72
N THR A 11 11.14 25.50 28.42
CA THR A 11 10.14 25.95 27.45
C THR A 11 8.87 25.12 27.62
N ALA A 12 7.77 25.78 28.00
CA ALA A 12 6.46 25.16 28.08
C ALA A 12 6.01 24.70 26.68
N PHE A 13 5.75 23.41 26.53
CA PHE A 13 5.12 22.86 25.33
C PHE A 13 3.64 23.26 25.32
N GLU A 14 3.26 24.24 24.52
CA GLU A 14 1.86 24.49 24.20
C GLU A 14 1.36 23.37 23.30
N VAL A 15 0.51 22.49 23.83
CA VAL A 15 -0.23 21.51 23.02
C VAL A 15 -1.41 22.26 22.40
N PRO A 16 -1.45 22.50 21.07
CA PRO A 16 -2.59 23.16 20.46
C PRO A 16 -3.84 22.30 20.66
N LYS A 17 -4.84 22.86 21.36
CA LYS A 17 -6.18 22.27 21.50
C LYS A 17 -6.85 22.20 20.13
N ARG A 18 -6.64 21.09 19.41
CA ARG A 18 -7.37 20.76 18.18
C ARG A 18 -8.70 20.12 18.55
N TRP A 19 -9.68 20.92 18.96
CA TRP A 19 -11.08 20.51 19.01
C TRP A 19 -11.84 21.46 18.08
N GLY A 20 -12.45 20.92 17.02
CA GLY A 20 -13.15 21.68 16.00
C GLY A 20 -14.10 20.78 15.19
N PRO A 21 -14.99 21.36 14.38
CA PRO A 21 -16.01 20.63 13.62
C PRO A 21 -15.43 19.57 12.66
N ASP A 22 -14.15 19.68 12.31
CA ASP A 22 -13.44 18.72 11.45
C ASP A 22 -12.97 17.44 12.20
N LEU A 23 -13.22 17.36 13.51
CA LEU A 23 -12.86 16.24 14.39
C LEU A 23 -14.11 15.59 15.02
N LEU A 24 -15.24 15.60 14.31
CA LEU A 24 -16.37 14.76 14.68
C LEU A 24 -15.90 13.30 14.69
N TRP A 25 -16.07 12.64 15.84
CA TRP A 25 -15.82 11.21 15.96
C TRP A 25 -16.73 10.50 14.96
N VAL A 26 -16.13 9.97 13.90
CA VAL A 26 -16.84 9.13 12.92
C VAL A 26 -16.73 7.69 13.43
N PRO A 27 -17.86 7.00 13.66
CA PRO A 27 -17.88 5.58 14.02
C PRO A 27 -17.06 4.77 13.01
N SER A 28 -16.29 3.81 13.50
CA SER A 28 -15.43 2.98 12.64
C SER A 28 -16.25 2.23 11.58
N GLU A 29 -17.49 1.89 11.91
CA GLU A 29 -18.48 1.27 11.05
C GLU A 29 -18.84 2.16 9.86
N LEU A 30 -18.98 3.47 10.08
CA LEU A 30 -19.29 4.42 9.01
C LEU A 30 -18.09 4.60 8.07
N LYS A 31 -16.87 4.64 8.62
CA LYS A 31 -15.64 4.67 7.80
C LYS A 31 -15.51 3.42 6.94
N LEU A 32 -15.85 2.24 7.49
CA LEU A 32 -15.85 0.98 6.75
C LEU A 32 -16.96 0.96 5.69
N ALA A 33 -18.15 1.47 5.99
CA ALA A 33 -19.26 1.55 5.04
C ALA A 33 -18.97 2.54 3.89
N GLU A 34 -18.38 3.70 4.16
CA GLU A 34 -17.95 4.64 3.12
C GLU A 34 -16.82 4.06 2.26
N ALA A 35 -15.88 3.33 2.87
CA ALA A 35 -14.84 2.61 2.14
C ALA A 35 -15.47 1.53 1.24
N ALA A 36 -16.45 0.76 1.75
CA ALA A 36 -17.16 -0.25 0.96
C ALA A 36 -18.00 0.38 -0.17
N ALA A 37 -18.73 1.47 0.08
CA ALA A 37 -19.54 2.14 -0.94
C ALA A 37 -18.70 2.75 -2.07
N ARG A 38 -17.48 3.22 -1.77
CA ARG A 38 -16.52 3.65 -2.80
C ARG A 38 -16.02 2.48 -3.65
N VAL A 39 -15.91 1.29 -3.06
CA VAL A 39 -15.51 0.07 -3.78
C VAL A 39 -16.60 -0.32 -4.79
N ASP A 40 -17.88 -0.36 -4.41
CA ASP A 40 -18.99 -0.71 -5.31
C ASP A 40 -19.10 0.21 -6.55
N GLN A 41 -18.78 1.51 -6.42
CA GLN A 41 -18.76 2.43 -7.57
C GLN A 41 -17.47 2.36 -8.41
N ALA A 42 -16.35 1.98 -7.79
CA ALA A 42 -15.06 1.84 -8.47
C ALA A 42 -14.88 0.47 -9.16
N GLU A 43 -15.71 -0.53 -8.84
CA GLU A 43 -15.64 -1.91 -9.33
C GLU A 43 -15.61 -2.03 -10.87
N CYS A 44 -16.01 -1.02 -11.63
CA CYS A 44 -16.02 -1.06 -13.09
C CYS A 44 -14.95 -0.19 -13.78
N GLN A 45 -14.14 0.57 -13.05
CA GLN A 45 -13.18 1.48 -13.69
C GLN A 45 -11.75 0.94 -13.60
N SER A 46 -11.17 0.65 -14.77
CA SER A 46 -9.74 0.37 -14.92
C SER A 46 -8.92 1.54 -14.38
N THR A 47 -7.89 1.26 -13.58
CA THR A 47 -6.95 2.28 -13.13
C THR A 47 -6.24 2.90 -14.34
N GLY A 48 -6.29 4.23 -14.45
CA GLY A 48 -5.48 4.93 -15.44
C GLY A 48 -3.98 4.83 -15.12
N PRO A 49 -3.08 4.83 -16.12
CA PRO A 49 -1.63 4.77 -15.88
C PRO A 49 -1.10 5.93 -15.04
N ALA A 50 -1.82 7.05 -14.96
CA ALA A 50 -1.47 8.18 -14.12
C ALA A 50 -1.59 7.86 -12.61
N GLU A 51 -2.57 7.06 -12.19
CA GLU A 51 -2.76 6.70 -10.77
C GLU A 51 -1.72 5.67 -10.29
N LEU A 52 -1.30 4.76 -11.17
CA LEU A 52 -0.23 3.79 -10.88
C LEU A 52 1.16 4.42 -10.86
N GLY A 53 1.28 5.67 -11.26
CA GLY A 53 2.57 6.31 -11.44
C GLY A 53 3.34 5.77 -12.65
N LYS A 54 4.48 6.38 -12.93
CA LYS A 54 5.25 6.11 -14.16
C LYS A 54 5.74 4.65 -14.24
N ASP A 55 6.24 4.12 -13.12
CA ASP A 55 6.94 2.82 -13.12
C ASP A 55 5.94 1.66 -13.22
N TRP A 56 4.93 1.62 -12.34
CA TRP A 56 3.90 0.58 -12.38
C TRP A 56 2.91 0.77 -13.54
N GLY A 57 2.55 2.02 -13.86
CA GLY A 57 1.61 2.33 -14.94
C GLY A 57 2.11 1.93 -16.33
N ALA A 58 3.42 1.91 -16.56
CA ALA A 58 4.02 1.44 -17.82
C ALA A 58 3.84 -0.07 -18.05
N LEU A 59 3.66 -0.85 -16.98
CA LEU A 59 3.53 -2.31 -17.02
C LEU A 59 2.06 -2.76 -17.01
N GLY A 60 1.15 -1.85 -16.70
CA GLY A 60 -0.29 -2.09 -16.70
C GLY A 60 -0.86 -2.46 -15.33
N GLN A 61 -2.17 -2.69 -15.32
CA GLN A 61 -2.93 -2.92 -14.08
C GLN A 61 -3.14 -4.40 -13.74
N ASP A 62 -2.89 -5.31 -14.70
CA ASP A 62 -3.18 -6.73 -14.56
C ASP A 62 -1.89 -7.51 -14.33
N TRP A 63 -1.86 -8.28 -13.24
CA TRP A 63 -0.64 -8.93 -12.76
C TRP A 63 -0.89 -10.41 -12.48
N ALA A 64 0.01 -11.25 -13.00
CA ALA A 64 0.12 -12.65 -12.65
C ALA A 64 0.84 -12.79 -11.31
N TRP A 65 0.42 -13.77 -10.51
CA TRP A 65 1.00 -14.05 -9.20
C TRP A 65 1.47 -15.49 -9.09
N ALA A 66 2.67 -15.70 -8.57
CA ALA A 66 3.29 -16.99 -8.33
C ALA A 66 3.84 -17.07 -6.90
N HIS A 67 3.12 -17.74 -5.99
CA HIS A 67 3.59 -17.93 -4.60
C HIS A 67 4.95 -18.64 -4.48
N ASP A 68 5.27 -19.54 -5.42
CA ASP A 68 6.55 -20.28 -5.46
C ASP A 68 7.62 -19.55 -6.28
N GLY A 69 7.30 -18.38 -6.84
CA GLY A 69 8.19 -17.57 -7.67
C GLY A 69 8.36 -18.06 -9.11
N THR A 70 7.71 -19.16 -9.50
CA THR A 70 7.94 -19.82 -10.80
C THR A 70 6.67 -20.06 -11.59
N LYS A 71 5.62 -20.59 -10.96
CA LYS A 71 4.37 -20.96 -11.64
C LYS A 71 3.24 -20.04 -11.21
N GLN A 72 2.59 -19.42 -12.19
CA GLN A 72 1.39 -18.63 -11.94
C GLN A 72 0.33 -19.49 -11.26
N ASN A 73 -0.06 -19.06 -10.06
CA ASN A 73 -1.11 -19.69 -9.25
C ASN A 73 -2.18 -18.68 -8.78
N GLY A 74 -2.03 -17.41 -9.14
CA GLY A 74 -3.04 -16.37 -8.95
C GLY A 74 -2.89 -15.20 -9.90
N TRP A 75 -3.68 -14.17 -9.64
CA TRP A 75 -3.67 -12.90 -10.36
C TRP A 75 -4.32 -11.83 -9.48
N PHE A 76 -3.99 -10.57 -9.77
CA PHE A 76 -4.74 -9.42 -9.30
C PHE A 76 -4.80 -8.34 -10.39
N SER A 77 -5.83 -7.50 -10.32
CA SER A 77 -6.07 -6.36 -11.20
C SER A 77 -6.25 -5.12 -10.35
N LEU A 78 -5.48 -4.08 -10.65
CA LEU A 78 -5.58 -2.77 -10.01
C LEU A 78 -6.76 -2.02 -10.65
N ARG A 79 -7.68 -1.55 -9.80
CA ARG A 79 -8.87 -0.76 -10.15
C ARG A 79 -8.74 0.67 -9.64
N ALA A 80 -9.50 1.58 -10.24
CA ALA A 80 -9.43 3.00 -9.90
C ALA A 80 -9.67 3.25 -8.40
N ALA A 81 -9.19 4.40 -7.92
CA ALA A 81 -9.38 4.84 -6.52
C ALA A 81 -8.84 3.87 -5.45
N GLY A 82 -7.80 3.10 -5.79
CA GLY A 82 -7.15 2.19 -4.84
C GLY A 82 -7.90 0.89 -4.61
N ALA A 83 -8.89 0.53 -5.43
CA ALA A 83 -9.56 -0.77 -5.35
C ALA A 83 -8.76 -1.86 -6.07
N LEU A 84 -8.79 -3.10 -5.58
CA LEU A 84 -8.08 -4.23 -6.17
C LEU A 84 -9.02 -5.43 -6.30
N GLU A 85 -8.98 -6.08 -7.45
CA GLU A 85 -9.60 -7.40 -7.66
C GLU A 85 -8.53 -8.47 -7.68
N SER A 86 -8.80 -9.63 -7.10
CA SER A 86 -7.86 -10.75 -7.16
C SER A 86 -8.56 -12.09 -7.21
N LYS A 87 -7.78 -13.13 -7.53
CA LYS A 87 -8.21 -14.51 -7.37
C LYS A 87 -8.71 -14.82 -5.95
N TRP A 88 -8.24 -14.09 -4.94
CA TRP A 88 -8.56 -14.33 -3.52
C TRP A 88 -9.60 -13.36 -2.96
N GLY A 89 -10.32 -12.66 -3.84
CA GLY A 89 -11.34 -11.69 -3.47
C GLY A 89 -10.88 -10.24 -3.63
N SER A 90 -11.78 -9.34 -3.28
CA SER A 90 -11.55 -7.90 -3.37
C SER A 90 -10.56 -7.42 -2.33
N GLY A 91 -9.95 -6.28 -2.62
CA GLY A 91 -8.85 -5.73 -1.86
C GLY A 91 -8.66 -4.24 -2.12
N THR A 92 -7.56 -3.72 -1.61
CA THR A 92 -7.12 -2.34 -1.86
C THR A 92 -5.67 -2.30 -2.30
N TRP A 93 -5.28 -1.20 -2.93
CA TRP A 93 -3.89 -0.90 -3.23
C TRP A 93 -3.56 0.57 -2.99
N SER A 94 -2.28 0.84 -2.78
CA SER A 94 -1.73 2.20 -2.71
C SER A 94 -0.24 2.18 -3.07
N LEU A 95 0.29 3.33 -3.49
CA LEU A 95 1.73 3.52 -3.67
C LEU A 95 2.35 4.05 -2.38
N PHE A 96 3.48 3.48 -2.00
CA PHE A 96 4.23 3.87 -0.82
C PHE A 96 5.65 4.29 -1.22
N GLU A 97 5.92 5.59 -1.07
CA GLU A 97 7.20 6.19 -1.43
C GLU A 97 8.30 5.72 -0.48
N VAL A 98 9.39 5.16 -1.04
CA VAL A 98 10.55 4.70 -0.27
C VAL A 98 11.81 5.38 -0.81
N GLY A 99 12.24 6.45 -0.14
CA GLY A 99 13.44 7.18 -0.50
C GLY A 99 13.37 7.77 -1.92
N THR A 100 14.41 7.53 -2.73
CA THR A 100 14.54 8.08 -4.10
C THR A 100 14.31 7.04 -5.20
N GLY A 101 13.85 5.83 -4.86
CA GLY A 101 13.63 4.75 -5.82
C GLY A 101 12.17 4.66 -6.27
N PRO A 102 11.83 3.65 -7.10
CA PRO A 102 10.44 3.38 -7.45
C PRO A 102 9.59 3.15 -6.19
N PRO A 103 8.34 3.64 -6.15
CA PRO A 103 7.48 3.41 -5.01
C PRO A 103 7.14 1.92 -4.90
N LEU A 104 6.92 1.47 -3.66
CA LEU A 104 6.37 0.15 -3.42
C LEU A 104 4.87 0.16 -3.71
N LEU A 105 4.38 -0.93 -4.29
CA LEU A 105 2.95 -1.15 -4.42
C LEU A 105 2.49 -1.94 -3.20
N LEU A 106 1.69 -1.32 -2.34
CA LEU A 106 1.04 -1.98 -1.22
C LEU A 106 -0.27 -2.56 -1.74
N VAL A 107 -0.44 -3.88 -1.66
CA VAL A 107 -1.69 -4.56 -2.01
C VAL A 107 -2.24 -5.29 -0.80
N THR A 108 -3.53 -5.13 -0.54
CA THR A 108 -4.22 -5.81 0.54
C THR A 108 -5.33 -6.67 -0.02
N PHE A 109 -5.32 -7.96 0.28
CA PHE A 109 -6.43 -8.88 0.02
C PHE A 109 -6.40 -10.00 1.06
N ASN A 110 -7.57 -10.58 1.37
CA ASN A 110 -7.71 -11.60 2.42
C ASN A 110 -7.13 -11.17 3.79
N GLY A 111 -7.22 -9.87 4.13
CA GLY A 111 -6.73 -9.30 5.39
C GLY A 111 -5.19 -9.29 5.53
N ILE A 112 -4.46 -9.53 4.44
CA ILE A 112 -3.00 -9.51 4.40
C ILE A 112 -2.55 -8.39 3.47
N GLU A 113 -1.70 -7.52 3.98
CA GLU A 113 -1.02 -6.49 3.22
C GLU A 113 0.33 -7.03 2.73
N HIS A 114 0.61 -6.85 1.45
CA HIS A 114 1.86 -7.23 0.79
C HIS A 114 2.51 -5.97 0.24
N ALA A 115 3.77 -5.74 0.60
CA ALA A 115 4.58 -4.70 -0.03
C ALA A 115 5.34 -5.30 -1.20
N LEU A 116 5.03 -4.83 -2.40
CA LEU A 116 5.62 -5.30 -3.64
C LEU A 116 6.68 -4.31 -4.10
N ARG A 117 7.88 -4.81 -4.36
CA ARG A 117 8.95 -4.04 -5.00
C ARG A 117 9.00 -4.40 -6.47
N LEU A 118 9.04 -3.38 -7.33
CA LEU A 118 9.23 -3.56 -8.75
C LEU A 118 10.68 -4.01 -9.04
N VAL A 119 10.85 -5.08 -9.80
CA VAL A 119 12.15 -5.62 -10.23
C VAL A 119 12.04 -6.01 -11.69
N ASP A 120 12.85 -5.37 -12.54
CA ASP A 120 12.77 -5.47 -14.00
C ASP A 120 11.34 -5.13 -14.51
N ALA A 121 10.69 -6.09 -15.16
CA ALA A 121 9.30 -5.98 -15.60
C ALA A 121 8.32 -6.70 -14.66
N GLY A 122 8.75 -7.14 -13.49
CA GLY A 122 7.95 -7.90 -12.53
C GLY A 122 7.98 -7.31 -11.13
N PHE A 123 7.53 -8.09 -10.15
CA PHE A 123 7.68 -7.73 -8.75
C PHE A 123 8.11 -8.90 -7.88
N GLU A 124 8.60 -8.55 -6.69
CA GLU A 124 8.82 -9.47 -5.57
C GLU A 124 8.21 -8.91 -4.28
N VAL A 125 7.91 -9.80 -3.33
CA VAL A 125 7.32 -9.41 -2.04
C VAL A 125 8.42 -9.16 -1.02
N VAL A 126 8.54 -7.91 -0.56
CA VAL A 126 9.56 -7.50 0.42
C VAL A 126 9.02 -7.48 1.85
N SER A 127 7.70 -7.38 2.01
CA SER A 127 7.04 -7.44 3.32
C SER A 127 5.64 -8.02 3.20
N LYS A 128 5.22 -8.72 4.24
CA LYS A 128 3.90 -9.32 4.36
C LYS A 128 3.45 -9.21 5.81
N ARG A 129 2.26 -8.67 6.05
CA ARG A 129 1.72 -8.51 7.41
C ARG A 129 0.23 -8.73 7.47
N ARG A 130 -0.25 -9.17 8.63
CA ARG A 130 -1.68 -9.34 8.87
C ARG A 130 -2.24 -8.08 9.55
N LEU A 131 -3.18 -7.42 8.87
CA LEU A 131 -3.69 -6.12 9.32
C LEU A 131 -4.41 -6.18 10.67
N SER A 132 -4.96 -7.35 11.04
CA SER A 132 -5.63 -7.55 12.33
C SER A 132 -4.67 -7.52 13.53
N SER A 133 -3.38 -7.74 13.32
CA SER A 133 -2.38 -7.87 14.40
C SER A 133 -1.26 -6.84 14.34
N GLU A 134 -0.88 -6.40 13.14
CA GLU A 134 0.36 -5.63 12.93
C GLU A 134 0.12 -4.19 12.46
N GLY A 135 -1.12 -3.83 12.10
CA GLY A 135 -1.42 -2.55 11.45
C GLY A 135 -0.88 -2.46 10.03
N SER A 136 -1.17 -1.35 9.33
CA SER A 136 -0.71 -1.12 7.95
C SER A 136 0.67 -0.47 7.91
N LEU A 137 1.47 -0.81 6.89
CA LEU A 137 2.72 -0.16 6.55
C LEU A 137 2.58 1.33 6.27
N GLY A 138 1.46 1.77 5.72
CA GLY A 138 1.25 3.20 5.46
C GLY A 138 1.17 4.03 6.74
N ALA A 139 0.83 3.42 7.88
CA ALA A 139 0.63 4.12 9.14
C ALA A 139 1.87 4.09 10.05
N ALA A 140 2.61 2.99 10.05
CA ALA A 140 3.87 2.88 10.75
C ALA A 140 4.97 3.39 9.80
N GLN A 141 5.68 4.47 10.13
CA GLN A 141 6.90 4.88 9.43
C GLN A 141 8.01 3.83 9.65
N ASP A 142 7.77 2.64 9.15
CA ASP A 142 8.51 1.44 9.47
C ASP A 142 9.76 1.43 8.60
N MET A 143 10.88 1.85 9.19
CA MET A 143 12.18 1.87 8.51
C MET A 143 12.66 0.49 8.09
N ALA A 144 11.98 -0.60 8.50
CA ALA A 144 12.29 -1.95 8.06
C ALA A 144 12.15 -2.12 6.54
N ILE A 145 11.35 -1.27 5.88
CA ILE A 145 11.20 -1.30 4.43
C ILE A 145 12.08 -0.23 3.80
N SER A 146 13.26 -0.65 3.34
CA SER A 146 14.16 0.14 2.51
C SER A 146 14.21 -0.44 1.09
N ASN A 147 14.62 0.37 0.11
CA ASN A 147 14.76 -0.08 -1.28
C ASN A 147 15.68 -1.30 -1.45
N GLY A 148 16.57 -1.57 -0.50
CA GLY A 148 17.47 -2.72 -0.50
C GLY A 148 17.04 -3.91 0.36
N ALA A 149 15.85 -3.89 0.98
CA ALA A 149 15.40 -5.00 1.83
C ALA A 149 15.36 -6.31 1.05
N ALA A 150 15.80 -7.43 1.62
CA ALA A 150 15.70 -8.72 0.92
C ALA A 150 14.21 -9.14 0.78
N PRO A 151 13.85 -9.89 -0.27
CA PRO A 151 12.51 -10.46 -0.39
C PRO A 151 12.18 -11.34 0.83
N CYS A 152 10.97 -11.22 1.37
CA CYS A 152 10.58 -11.97 2.57
C CYS A 152 10.06 -13.38 2.25
N CYS A 153 9.78 -13.66 0.97
CA CYS A 153 9.29 -14.95 0.50
C CYS A 153 9.60 -15.12 -1.00
N PRO A 154 9.51 -16.34 -1.57
CA PRO A 154 9.80 -16.56 -2.99
C PRO A 154 8.71 -16.03 -3.92
N THR A 155 7.67 -15.38 -3.40
CA THR A 155 6.54 -14.90 -4.20
C THR A 155 6.98 -13.83 -5.19
N ARG A 156 6.58 -14.02 -6.45
CA ARG A 156 6.86 -13.11 -7.56
C ARG A 156 5.62 -12.89 -8.41
N GLY A 157 5.66 -11.86 -9.24
CA GLY A 157 4.67 -11.67 -10.28
C GLY A 157 5.20 -10.87 -11.45
N TRP A 158 4.40 -10.81 -12.51
CA TRP A 158 4.70 -10.17 -13.77
C TRP A 158 3.40 -9.72 -14.46
N PRO A 159 3.46 -8.77 -15.40
CA PRO A 159 2.29 -8.31 -16.15
C PRO A 159 1.57 -9.47 -16.83
N ASP A 160 0.25 -9.55 -16.65
CA ASP A 160 -0.60 -10.56 -17.27
C ASP A 160 -1.26 -10.01 -18.53
N HIS A 161 -0.60 -10.22 -19.67
CA HIS A 161 -1.09 -9.73 -20.97
C HIS A 161 -2.38 -10.40 -21.47
N ARG A 162 -2.87 -11.45 -20.80
CA ARG A 162 -4.09 -12.15 -21.25
C ARG A 162 -5.33 -11.26 -21.16
N VAL A 163 -5.35 -10.32 -20.22
CA VAL A 163 -6.49 -9.41 -20.03
C VAL A 163 -6.50 -8.28 -21.06
N ALA A 164 -5.31 -7.83 -21.51
CA ALA A 164 -5.18 -6.75 -22.49
C ALA A 164 -5.77 -7.08 -23.87
N GLY A 165 -6.01 -8.36 -24.18
CA GLY A 165 -6.57 -8.81 -25.46
C GLY A 165 -8.10 -8.89 -25.52
N ALA A 166 -8.81 -8.77 -24.40
CA ALA A 166 -10.26 -9.04 -24.34
C ALA A 166 -11.17 -7.82 -24.59
N ALA A 167 -10.60 -6.62 -24.76
CA ALA A 167 -11.33 -5.37 -24.98
C ALA A 167 -11.25 -4.86 -26.44
N ARG A 168 -11.42 -5.75 -27.42
CA ARG A 168 -11.51 -5.39 -28.85
C ARG A 168 -12.90 -5.65 -29.41
#